data_AF-A0A0F9C9B9-F1
#
_entry.id   AF-A0A0F9C9B9-F1
#
_cell.length_a   1.000
_cell.length_b   1.000
_cell.length_c   1.000
_cell.angle_alpha   90.00
_cell.angle_beta   90.00
_cell.angle_gamma   90.00
#
_symmetry.space_group_name_H-M   'P 1'
#
loop_
_entity.id
_entity.type
_entity.pdbx_description
1 polymer ?
#
loop_
_entity_poly.entity_id
_entity_poly.type
_entity_poly.pdbx_seq_one_letter_code
_entity_poly.pdbx_strand_id
1 'polypeptide(L)'
;MTFTNGLILLFAVFHCFAFRPDAKYIYSPLKSTRSQEDLKEKAFEILRIKCNTCHAIKRKPQVFTKLNMDTLASEIYEQVFIKKKMPKGRKVKLSANETVILENWIETVLKSKKPSGIKKSR
;
A
#
# COMPACT_ATOMS: atom_id res chain seq x y z
N MET A 1 -30.73 15.63 -60.64
CA MET A 1 -29.29 15.67 -60.98
C MET A 1 -28.69 16.85 -60.22
N THR A 2 -27.99 16.58 -59.11
CA THR A 2 -26.53 16.85 -58.88
C THR A 2 -26.20 18.35 -58.77
N PHE A 3 -25.87 18.92 -57.60
CA PHE A 3 -24.69 18.80 -56.71
C PHE A 3 -23.72 19.98 -56.89
N THR A 4 -23.10 20.37 -55.77
CA THR A 4 -21.94 21.28 -55.55
C THR A 4 -22.26 22.77 -55.37
N ASN A 5 -21.95 23.48 -54.28
CA ASN A 5 -20.89 23.53 -53.23
C ASN A 5 -20.13 24.86 -53.38
N GLY A 6 -19.91 25.58 -52.29
CA GLY A 6 -18.99 26.72 -52.24
C GLY A 6 -19.38 27.76 -51.20
N LEU A 7 -19.15 27.47 -49.92
CA LEU A 7 -18.00 28.01 -49.17
C LEU A 7 -18.23 29.46 -48.71
N ILE A 8 -18.87 29.61 -47.55
CA ILE A 8 -18.79 30.84 -46.75
C ILE A 8 -18.21 30.45 -45.39
N LEU A 9 -16.99 30.94 -45.18
CA LEU A 9 -16.17 30.81 -43.99
C LEU A 9 -16.90 31.35 -42.75
N LEU A 10 -17.23 30.48 -41.79
CA LEU A 10 -17.67 30.87 -40.46
C LEU A 10 -16.44 31.15 -39.57
N PHE A 11 -16.06 32.42 -39.48
CA PHE A 11 -15.19 32.95 -38.41
C PHE A 11 -16.04 33.77 -37.44
N ALA A 12 -16.61 33.11 -36.45
CA ALA A 12 -17.28 33.66 -35.27
C ALA A 12 -17.45 32.47 -34.31
N VAL A 13 -17.07 32.42 -33.03
CA VAL A 13 -16.85 33.44 -32.02
C VAL A 13 -15.83 32.84 -31.03
N PHE A 14 -14.63 33.39 -31.00
CA PHE A 14 -13.76 33.35 -29.83
C PHE A 14 -14.54 34.04 -28.69
N HIS A 15 -15.21 33.31 -27.79
CA HIS A 15 -15.60 33.72 -26.43
C HIS A 15 -16.53 32.65 -25.82
N CYS A 16 -15.92 31.65 -25.17
CA CYS A 16 -16.42 30.97 -23.96
C CYS A 16 -15.57 29.72 -23.66
N PHE A 17 -14.25 29.82 -23.79
CA PHE A 17 -13.42 29.01 -22.91
C PHE A 17 -13.35 29.75 -21.57
N ALA A 18 -14.44 29.65 -20.81
CA ALA A 18 -14.41 29.85 -19.39
C ALA A 18 -13.59 28.71 -18.78
N PHE A 19 -12.28 28.75 -19.01
CA PHE A 19 -11.32 28.04 -18.19
C PHE A 19 -11.41 28.75 -16.83
N ARG A 20 -12.33 28.26 -15.99
CA ARG A 20 -12.26 28.46 -14.55
C ARG A 20 -11.16 27.51 -14.08
N PRO A 21 -9.92 27.95 -13.84
CA PRO A 21 -9.03 27.15 -13.01
C PRO A 21 -9.67 27.16 -11.62
N ASP A 22 -10.47 26.14 -11.31
CA ASP A 22 -10.92 25.96 -9.94
C ASP A 22 -9.66 25.75 -9.11
N ALA A 23 -9.44 26.70 -8.22
CA ALA A 23 -8.19 26.93 -7.55
C ALA A 23 -7.88 25.73 -6.65
N LYS A 24 -6.75 25.08 -6.95
CA LYS A 24 -5.90 24.36 -6.00
C LYS A 24 -6.66 23.46 -5.01
N TYR A 25 -7.00 22.26 -5.47
CA TYR A 25 -7.08 21.14 -4.54
C TYR A 25 -5.66 20.88 -4.01
N ILE A 26 -5.31 21.46 -2.86
CA ILE A 26 -4.18 20.99 -2.04
C ILE A 26 -4.63 19.63 -1.48
N TYR A 27 -4.54 18.57 -2.29
CA TYR A 27 -4.34 17.27 -1.71
C TYR A 27 -2.97 17.33 -1.05
N SER A 28 -2.92 17.16 0.26
CA SER A 28 -1.66 17.05 1.00
C SER A 28 -1.37 15.57 1.24
N PRO A 29 -0.73 14.86 0.27
CA PRO A 29 -0.37 13.45 0.43
C PRO A 29 0.65 13.22 1.55
N LEU A 30 1.29 14.28 2.05
CA LEU A 30 2.39 14.23 3.02
C LEU A 30 2.00 13.74 4.42
N LYS A 31 0.72 13.84 4.82
CA LYS A 31 0.31 13.37 6.16
C LYS A 31 0.13 11.85 6.22
N SER A 32 -0.18 11.21 5.08
CA SER A 32 -0.40 9.75 5.01
C SER A 32 0.90 8.96 4.93
N THR A 33 1.93 9.49 4.27
CA THR A 33 3.20 8.77 4.07
C THR A 33 4.03 8.70 5.35
N ARG A 34 4.08 9.79 6.13
CA ARG A 34 4.87 9.84 7.38
C ARG A 34 4.38 8.86 8.44
N SER A 35 3.05 8.67 8.55
CA SER A 35 2.48 7.71 9.51
C SER A 35 2.70 6.26 9.06
N GLN A 36 2.70 6.00 7.75
CA GLN A 36 2.99 4.67 7.20
C GLN A 36 4.46 4.28 7.36
N GLU A 37 5.38 5.23 7.17
CA GLU A 37 6.83 5.01 7.40
C GLU A 37 7.12 4.70 8.87
N ASP A 38 6.54 5.44 9.81
CA ASP A 38 6.67 5.17 11.25
C ASP A 38 6.10 3.79 11.63
N LEU A 39 4.94 3.43 11.08
CA LEU A 39 4.34 2.11 11.29
C LEU A 39 5.23 0.98 10.72
N LYS A 40 5.77 1.17 9.51
CA LYS A 40 6.69 0.21 8.87
C LYS A 40 7.98 0.04 9.67
N GLU A 41 8.54 1.13 10.19
CA GLU A 41 9.75 1.08 11.02
C GLU A 41 9.52 0.30 12.31
N LYS A 42 8.40 0.57 13.00
CA LYS A 42 8.01 -0.15 14.22
C LYS A 42 7.76 -1.64 13.94
N ALA A 43 7.10 -1.97 12.83
CA ALA A 43 6.89 -3.35 12.42
C ALA A 43 8.22 -4.05 12.10
N PHE A 44 9.15 -3.36 11.43
CA PHE A 44 10.47 -3.89 11.14
C PHE A 44 11.25 -4.22 12.41
N GLU A 45 11.22 -3.32 13.40
CA GLU A 45 11.89 -3.53 14.68
C GLU A 45 11.35 -4.77 15.41
N ILE A 46 10.02 -4.97 15.38
CA ILE A 46 9.39 -6.18 15.91
C ILE A 46 9.88 -7.43 15.18
N LEU A 47 9.89 -7.44 13.85
CA LEU A 47 10.40 -8.57 13.06
C LEU A 47 11.88 -8.84 13.37
N ARG A 48 12.68 -7.79 13.51
CA ARG A 48 14.12 -7.88 13.82
C ARG A 48 14.34 -8.53 15.19
N ILE A 49 13.62 -8.11 16.22
CA ILE A 49 13.80 -8.63 17.58
C ILE A 49 13.14 -10.00 17.75
N LYS A 50 11.92 -10.18 17.24
CA LYS A 50 11.06 -11.34 17.59
C LYS A 50 11.14 -12.48 16.58
N CYS A 51 11.45 -12.19 15.32
CA CYS A 51 11.49 -13.20 14.26
C CYS A 51 12.93 -13.50 13.83
N ASN A 52 13.71 -12.46 13.54
CA ASN A 52 15.08 -12.64 13.01
C ASN A 52 16.01 -13.32 14.00
N THR A 53 15.81 -13.18 15.32
CA THR A 53 16.58 -13.92 16.33
C THR A 53 16.56 -15.44 16.08
N CYS A 54 15.42 -15.99 15.65
CA CYS A 54 15.33 -17.41 15.30
C CYS A 54 15.65 -17.68 13.82
N HIS A 55 15.24 -16.78 12.91
CA HIS A 55 15.46 -16.98 11.47
C HIS A 55 16.95 -16.89 11.11
N ALA A 56 17.73 -16.02 11.74
CA ALA A 56 19.18 -15.93 11.53
C ALA A 56 19.92 -17.22 11.88
N ILE A 57 19.41 -17.98 12.85
CA ILE A 57 20.01 -19.23 13.33
C ILE A 57 19.48 -20.43 12.52
N LYS A 58 18.15 -20.55 12.41
CA LYS A 58 17.49 -21.78 11.93
C LYS A 58 16.95 -21.70 10.50
N ARG A 59 16.76 -20.50 9.96
CA ARG A 59 16.11 -20.26 8.65
C ARG A 59 16.73 -19.05 7.94
N LYS A 60 18.04 -19.08 7.71
CA LYS A 60 18.82 -17.98 7.12
C LYS A 60 18.20 -17.32 5.87
N PRO A 61 17.63 -18.05 4.89
CA PRO A 61 17.00 -17.39 3.73
C PRO A 61 15.71 -16.61 4.05
N GLN A 62 15.15 -16.75 5.25
CA GLN A 62 13.92 -16.07 5.68
C GLN A 62 14.17 -14.91 6.66
N VAL A 63 15.39 -14.36 6.71
CA VAL A 63 15.67 -13.16 7.51
C VAL A 63 14.96 -11.95 6.90
N PHE A 64 14.14 -11.28 7.71
CA PHE A 64 13.40 -10.11 7.27
C PHE A 64 14.28 -8.86 7.27
N THR A 65 14.18 -8.08 6.21
CA THR A 65 14.87 -6.80 5.99
C THR A 65 13.84 -5.75 5.58
N LYS A 66 14.17 -4.46 5.72
CA LYS A 66 13.29 -3.36 5.27
C LYS A 66 12.92 -3.46 3.78
N LEU A 67 13.79 -4.08 2.99
CA LEU A 67 13.62 -4.25 1.54
C LEU A 67 12.67 -5.39 1.19
N ASN A 68 12.66 -6.48 1.97
CA ASN A 68 11.87 -7.68 1.64
C ASN A 68 10.57 -7.82 2.46
N MET A 69 10.42 -7.09 3.57
CA MET A 69 9.30 -7.29 4.50
C MET A 69 7.93 -7.11 3.83
N ASP A 70 7.77 -6.10 2.98
CA ASP A 70 6.49 -5.85 2.30
C ASP A 70 6.14 -6.98 1.32
N THR A 71 7.15 -7.55 0.65
CA THR A 71 6.98 -8.71 -0.24
C THR A 71 6.54 -9.94 0.52
N LEU A 72 7.07 -10.14 1.73
CA LEU A 72 6.80 -11.30 2.59
C LEU A 72 5.60 -11.11 3.53
N ALA A 73 4.94 -9.95 3.51
CA ALA A 73 3.83 -9.62 4.42
C ALA A 73 2.71 -10.68 4.43
N SER A 74 2.37 -11.25 3.28
CA SER A 74 1.35 -12.31 3.18
C SER A 74 1.79 -13.61 3.86
N GLU A 75 3.07 -13.99 3.73
CA GLU A 75 3.60 -15.18 4.39
C GLU A 75 3.70 -14.95 5.91
N ILE A 76 4.13 -13.76 6.33
CA ILE A 76 4.17 -13.38 7.74
C ILE A 76 2.77 -13.47 8.35
N TYR A 77 1.76 -12.93 7.67
CA TYR A 77 0.36 -13.02 8.12
C TYR A 77 -0.07 -14.47 8.34
N GLU A 78 0.16 -15.31 7.33
CA GLU A 78 -0.23 -16.71 7.36
C GLU A 78 0.49 -17.47 8.48
N GLN A 79 1.80 -17.28 8.66
CA GLN A 79 2.57 -18.02 9.66
C GLN A 79 2.27 -17.54 11.08
N VAL A 80 2.14 -16.23 11.31
CA VAL A 80 2.04 -15.65 12.65
C VAL A 80 0.59 -15.65 13.16
N PHE A 81 -0.37 -15.22 12.33
CA PHE A 81 -1.75 -14.97 12.78
C PHE A 81 -2.66 -16.16 12.51
N ILE A 82 -2.51 -16.82 11.36
CA ILE A 82 -3.35 -17.97 10.98
C ILE A 82 -2.79 -19.27 11.59
N LYS A 83 -1.55 -19.61 11.24
CA LYS A 83 -0.92 -20.88 11.64
C LYS A 83 -0.27 -20.83 13.02
N LYS A 84 -0.11 -19.65 13.62
CA LYS A 84 0.47 -19.43 14.95
C LYS A 84 1.82 -20.15 15.17
N LYS A 85 2.70 -20.13 14.16
CA LYS A 85 3.99 -20.86 14.12
C LYS A 85 5.15 -20.21 14.88
N MET A 86 4.88 -19.27 15.79
CA MET A 86 5.92 -18.74 16.65
C MET A 86 6.40 -19.79 17.66
N PRO A 87 7.68 -19.78 18.09
CA PRO A 87 8.20 -20.71 19.09
C PRO A 87 7.34 -20.72 20.35
N LYS A 88 6.86 -21.90 20.75
CA LYS A 88 6.07 -22.06 21.97
C LYS A 88 7.01 -21.97 23.18
N GLY A 89 6.97 -20.87 23.93
CA GLY A 89 7.80 -20.68 25.12
C GLY A 89 7.85 -19.23 25.61
N ARG A 90 8.46 -19.00 26.78
CA ARG A 90 8.49 -17.67 27.44
C ARG A 90 9.49 -16.68 26.83
N LYS A 91 10.44 -17.13 26.00
CA LYS A 91 11.61 -16.32 25.63
C LYS A 91 11.35 -15.31 24.52
N VAL A 92 10.49 -15.63 23.53
CA VAL A 92 10.25 -14.75 22.38
C VAL A 92 8.76 -14.80 22.01
N LYS A 93 7.99 -13.91 22.66
CA LYS A 93 6.55 -13.75 22.42
C LYS A 93 6.26 -12.32 21.96
N LEU A 94 5.27 -12.17 21.07
CA LEU A 94 4.67 -10.88 20.77
C LEU A 94 3.80 -10.44 21.95
N SER A 95 3.99 -9.22 22.41
CA SER A 95 3.04 -8.51 23.26
C SER A 95 1.79 -8.14 22.47
N ALA A 96 0.72 -7.78 23.18
CA ALA A 96 -0.52 -7.34 22.53
C ALA A 96 -0.28 -6.12 21.61
N ASN A 97 0.50 -5.15 22.06
CA ASN A 97 0.83 -3.97 21.26
C ASN A 97 1.65 -4.32 20.01
N GLU A 98 2.68 -5.16 20.17
CA GLU A 98 3.50 -5.62 19.03
C GLU A 98 2.67 -6.39 18.00
N THR A 99 1.70 -7.19 18.47
CA THR A 99 0.77 -7.92 17.60
C THR A 99 -0.06 -6.96 16.75
N VAL A 100 -0.65 -5.94 17.38
CA VAL A 100 -1.47 -4.92 16.70
C VAL A 100 -0.64 -4.10 15.71
N ILE A 101 0.56 -3.67 16.09
CA ILE A 101 1.46 -2.94 15.19
C ILE A 101 1.79 -3.77 13.95
N LEU A 102 2.13 -5.05 14.15
CA LEU A 102 2.50 -5.94 13.06
C LEU A 102 1.30 -6.23 12.14
N GLU A 103 0.11 -6.44 12.71
CA GLU A 103 -1.13 -6.67 11.95
C GLU A 103 -1.53 -5.43 11.13
N ASN A 104 -1.51 -4.24 11.73
CA ASN A 104 -1.83 -2.99 11.05
C ASN A 104 -0.89 -2.70 9.87
N TRP A 105 0.41 -2.96 10.04
CA TRP A 105 1.36 -2.83 8.94
C TRP A 105 1.06 -3.82 7.80
N ILE A 106 0.81 -5.09 8.12
CA ILE A 106 0.45 -6.13 7.13
C ILE A 106 -0.78 -5.70 6.35
N GLU A 107 -1.83 -5.25 7.04
CA GLU A 107 -3.06 -4.80 6.38
C GLU A 107 -2.79 -3.65 5.41
N THR A 108 -1.96 -2.70 5.80
CA THR A 108 -1.59 -1.55 4.95
C THR A 108 -0.91 -2.03 3.66
N VAL A 109 0.02 -2.98 3.78
CA VAL A 109 0.72 -3.59 2.63
C VAL A 109 -0.22 -4.42 1.75
N LEU A 110 -1.14 -5.20 2.34
CA LEU A 110 -2.06 -6.04 1.57
C LEU A 110 -3.15 -5.22 0.89
N LYS A 111 -3.58 -4.10 1.49
CA LYS A 111 -4.52 -3.14 0.88
C LYS A 111 -3.89 -2.46 -0.33
N SER A 112 -2.62 -2.04 -0.23
CA SER A 112 -1.92 -1.41 -1.36
C SER A 112 -1.66 -2.34 -2.54
N LYS A 113 -1.63 -3.67 -2.31
CA LYS A 113 -1.43 -4.69 -3.35
C LYS A 113 -2.69 -5.13 -4.11
N LYS A 114 -3.89 -4.86 -3.59
CA LYS A 114 -5.12 -5.22 -4.32
C LYS A 114 -5.35 -4.21 -5.45
N PRO A 115 -5.42 -4.65 -6.73
CA PRO A 115 -5.89 -3.75 -7.78
C PRO A 115 -7.34 -3.38 -7.47
N SER A 116 -7.58 -2.09 -7.23
CA SER A 116 -8.91 -1.53 -7.05
C SER A 116 -9.68 -1.60 -8.37
N GLY A 117 -10.51 -2.64 -8.52
CA GLY A 117 -11.66 -2.62 -9.42
C GLY A 117 -11.53 -3.41 -10.71
N ILE A 118 -12.04 -4.64 -10.70
CA ILE A 118 -12.88 -5.11 -11.81
C ILE A 118 -14.30 -5.14 -11.25
N LYS A 119 -15.10 -4.12 -11.59
CA LYS A 119 -16.55 -4.18 -11.43
C LYS A 119 -17.03 -5.27 -12.38
N LYS A 120 -17.50 -6.41 -11.86
CA LYS A 120 -18.29 -7.34 -12.67
C LYS A 120 -19.60 -6.63 -13.03
N SER A 121 -19.72 -6.24 -14.29
CA SER A 121 -21.01 -5.97 -14.92
C SER A 121 -21.89 -7.20 -14.75
N ARG A 122 -23.16 -6.97 -14.42
CA ARG A 122 -24.23 -7.96 -14.52
C ARG A 122 -24.30 -8.54 -15.93
#